data_AF-A0A9W9YGY3-F1
#
_entry.id   AF-A0A9W9YGY3-F1
#
_cell.length_a   1.000
_cell.length_b   1.000
_cell.length_c   1.000
_cell.angle_alpha   90.00
_cell.angle_beta   90.00
_cell.angle_gamma   90.00
#
_symmetry.space_group_name_H-M   'P 1'
#
loop_
_entity.id
_entity.type
_entity.pdbx_description
1 polymer ?
#
loop_
_entity_poly.entity_id
_entity_poly.type
_entity_poly.pdbx_seq_one_letter_code
_entity_poly.pdbx_strand_id
1 'polypeptide(L)'
;MKYAPDRDSAGGGTLTGYVNNSLAHIDVADIFLKEPGTQPENPFENLNYTKPYCRYAGYYDMTAPYKQNKQYWHTIAARLAFVFVFQFSVYLITNFISWCVPDVPKDLELKAKREKHLTKLAFKGKTWSQQ
;
A
#
# COMPACT_ATOMS: atom_id res chain seq x y z
N MET A 1 -24.87 0.02 2.77
CA MET A 1 -23.71 -0.61 3.43
C MET A 1 -22.96 0.46 4.19
N LYS A 2 -22.83 0.35 5.53
CA LYS A 2 -22.07 1.29 6.34
C LYS A 2 -20.64 0.77 6.46
N TYR A 3 -19.66 1.54 5.97
CA TYR A 3 -18.23 1.18 6.04
C TYR A 3 -17.67 1.28 7.46
N ALA A 4 -18.23 2.18 8.27
CA ALA A 4 -17.98 2.31 9.68
C ALA A 4 -19.34 2.16 10.41
N PRO A 5 -19.56 1.05 11.15
CA PRO A 5 -20.87 0.74 11.73
C PRO A 5 -21.32 1.77 12.78
N ASP A 6 -20.39 2.45 13.42
CA ASP A 6 -20.62 3.39 14.53
C ASP A 6 -20.64 4.87 14.11
N ARG A 7 -20.31 5.19 12.85
CA ARG A 7 -20.06 6.55 12.35
C ARG A 7 -21.16 7.56 12.68
N ASP A 8 -22.41 7.13 12.66
CA ASP A 8 -23.58 8.00 12.87
C ASP A 8 -24.08 7.98 14.34
N SER A 9 -23.38 7.29 15.24
CA SER A 9 -23.75 7.18 16.65
C SER A 9 -23.18 8.34 17.46
N ALA A 10 -23.86 8.74 18.55
CA ALA A 10 -23.32 9.71 19.49
C ALA A 10 -22.06 9.13 20.16
N GLY A 11 -20.88 9.73 19.94
CA GLY A 11 -19.58 9.15 20.30
C GLY A 11 -18.94 8.27 19.21
N GLY A 12 -19.42 8.36 17.96
CA GLY A 12 -18.86 7.65 16.81
C GLY A 12 -17.41 8.04 16.47
N GLY A 13 -16.76 7.20 15.66
CA GLY A 13 -15.31 7.24 15.43
C GLY A 13 -14.54 6.18 16.22
N THR A 14 -15.26 5.27 16.87
CA THR A 14 -14.71 4.11 17.57
C THR A 14 -14.69 2.89 16.64
N LEU A 15 -13.85 1.90 16.90
CA LEU A 15 -13.82 0.65 16.13
C LEU A 15 -14.93 -0.35 16.53
N THR A 16 -15.98 0.12 17.19
CA THR A 16 -17.09 -0.72 17.68
C THR A 16 -17.83 -1.37 16.53
N GLY A 17 -17.95 -2.71 16.55
CA GLY A 17 -18.62 -3.47 15.49
C GLY A 17 -17.73 -3.80 14.29
N TYR A 18 -16.44 -3.42 14.30
CA TYR A 18 -15.51 -3.72 13.21
C TYR A 18 -15.42 -5.23 12.92
N VAL A 19 -15.26 -6.06 13.95
CA VAL A 19 -15.18 -7.53 13.79
C VAL A 19 -16.44 -8.08 13.12
N ASN A 20 -17.62 -7.59 13.51
CA ASN A 20 -18.88 -8.02 12.91
C ASN A 20 -19.02 -7.56 11.44
N ASN A 21 -18.40 -6.43 11.07
CA ASN A 21 -18.37 -5.91 9.71
C ASN A 21 -17.29 -6.57 8.83
N SER A 22 -16.16 -7.01 9.41
CA SER A 22 -15.05 -7.64 8.68
C SER A 22 -15.26 -9.14 8.40
N LEU A 23 -16.33 -9.72 8.95
CA LEU A 23 -16.68 -11.13 8.77
C LEU A 23 -17.79 -11.26 7.71
N ALA A 24 -17.54 -12.07 6.68
CA ALA A 24 -18.53 -12.49 5.71
C ALA A 24 -19.32 -13.70 6.23
N HIS A 25 -20.55 -13.88 5.72
CA HIS A 25 -21.41 -15.04 6.01
C HIS A 25 -21.48 -15.94 4.79
N ILE A 26 -21.44 -17.25 5.02
CA ILE A 26 -21.66 -18.26 4.00
C ILE A 26 -22.65 -19.30 4.52
N ASP A 27 -23.67 -19.60 3.74
CA ASP A 27 -24.61 -20.65 4.10
C ASP A 27 -23.95 -22.02 3.94
N VAL A 28 -24.11 -22.84 4.96
CA VAL A 28 -23.45 -24.15 5.02
C VAL A 28 -24.01 -25.10 3.96
N ALA A 29 -25.29 -24.94 3.60
CA ALA A 29 -25.91 -25.67 2.50
C ALA A 29 -25.23 -25.40 1.15
N ASP A 30 -24.86 -24.15 0.87
CA ASP A 30 -24.20 -23.78 -0.38
C ASP A 30 -22.79 -24.38 -0.49
N ILE A 31 -22.09 -24.52 0.64
CA ILE A 31 -20.78 -25.19 0.70
C ILE A 31 -20.95 -26.65 0.29
N PHE A 32 -21.92 -27.35 0.88
CA PHE A 32 -22.16 -28.76 0.59
C PHE A 32 -22.65 -29.02 -0.84
N LEU A 33 -23.40 -28.08 -1.42
CA LEU A 33 -23.80 -28.16 -2.83
C LEU A 33 -22.61 -28.02 -3.77
N LYS A 34 -21.65 -27.16 -3.42
CA LYS A 34 -20.47 -26.90 -4.25
C LYS A 34 -19.38 -27.96 -4.08
N GLU A 35 -19.25 -28.51 -2.88
CA GLU A 35 -18.23 -29.49 -2.49
C GLU A 35 -18.91 -30.72 -1.86
N PRO A 36 -19.46 -31.65 -2.67
CA PRO A 36 -20.14 -32.83 -2.17
C PRO A 36 -19.16 -33.72 -1.38
N GLY A 37 -19.58 -34.18 -0.20
CA GLY A 37 -18.76 -35.03 0.67
C GLY A 37 -17.93 -34.30 1.74
N THR A 38 -17.98 -32.96 1.79
CA THR A 38 -17.38 -32.15 2.88
C THR A 38 -18.30 -32.01 4.10
N GLN A 39 -19.45 -32.67 4.09
CA GLN A 39 -20.42 -32.66 5.19
C GLN A 39 -19.86 -33.34 6.43
N PRO A 40 -19.99 -32.74 7.62
CA PRO A 40 -19.61 -33.41 8.86
C PRO A 40 -20.54 -34.61 9.12
N GLU A 41 -19.96 -35.73 9.57
CA GLU A 41 -20.70 -36.95 9.92
C GLU A 41 -21.70 -36.68 11.06
N ASN A 42 -21.28 -35.89 12.05
CA ASN A 42 -22.14 -35.34 13.09
C ASN A 42 -22.10 -33.80 13.08
N PRO A 43 -23.15 -33.12 12.62
CA PRO A 43 -23.20 -31.66 12.62
C PRO A 43 -23.04 -31.06 14.02
N PHE A 44 -23.60 -31.68 15.06
CA PHE A 44 -23.68 -31.09 16.40
C PHE A 44 -22.52 -31.44 17.34
N GLU A 45 -21.54 -32.21 16.90
CA GLU A 45 -20.48 -32.75 17.77
C GLU A 45 -19.46 -31.68 18.20
N ASN A 46 -19.04 -30.82 17.26
CA ASN A 46 -17.94 -29.87 17.48
C ASN A 46 -18.41 -28.41 17.69
N LEU A 47 -19.66 -28.10 17.34
CA LEU A 47 -20.22 -26.74 17.39
C LEU A 47 -21.71 -26.80 17.72
N ASN A 48 -22.19 -25.87 18.55
CA ASN A 48 -23.62 -25.64 18.73
C ASN A 48 -24.16 -24.96 17.46
N TYR A 49 -24.58 -25.75 16.47
CA TYR A 49 -25.23 -25.31 15.22
C TYR A 49 -26.60 -24.69 15.49
N THR A 50 -26.62 -23.51 16.12
CA THR A 50 -27.85 -22.70 16.22
C THR A 50 -28.05 -21.87 14.94
N LYS A 51 -27.04 -21.76 14.06
CA LYS A 51 -27.06 -20.92 12.87
C LYS A 51 -26.80 -21.75 11.60
N PRO A 52 -27.57 -21.54 10.51
CA PRO A 52 -27.38 -22.24 9.24
C PRO A 52 -26.21 -21.69 8.39
N TYR A 53 -25.46 -20.73 8.92
CA TYR A 53 -24.36 -20.04 8.24
C TYR A 53 -23.10 -20.00 9.10
N CYS A 54 -21.94 -19.98 8.43
CA CYS A 54 -20.63 -19.79 9.05
C CYS A 54 -20.10 -18.38 8.79
N ARG A 55 -19.25 -17.88 9.71
CA ARG A 55 -18.57 -16.59 9.56
C ARG A 55 -17.10 -16.80 9.25
N TYR A 56 -16.58 -16.08 8.27
CA TYR A 56 -15.18 -16.14 7.88
C TYR A 56 -14.64 -14.75 7.57
N ALA A 57 -13.32 -14.57 7.69
CA ALA A 57 -12.70 -13.27 7.46
C ALA A 57 -12.75 -12.90 5.96
N GLY A 58 -13.34 -11.74 5.64
CA GLY A 58 -13.37 -11.24 4.26
C GLY A 58 -14.56 -10.36 3.95
N TYR A 59 -14.50 -9.67 2.81
CA TYR A 59 -15.53 -8.76 2.32
C TYR A 59 -16.24 -9.35 1.10
N TYR A 60 -17.06 -10.36 1.35
CA TYR A 60 -17.88 -11.03 0.35
C TYR A 60 -19.34 -10.60 0.48
N ASP A 61 -20.10 -10.75 -0.59
CA ASP A 61 -21.55 -10.58 -0.57
C ASP A 61 -22.19 -11.72 0.25
N MET A 62 -23.32 -11.43 0.91
CA MET A 62 -24.02 -12.38 1.79
C MET A 62 -24.90 -13.36 1.03
N THR A 63 -25.12 -13.12 -0.27
CA THR A 63 -25.94 -13.97 -1.13
C THR A 63 -25.09 -14.67 -2.19
N ALA A 64 -25.43 -15.91 -2.52
CA ALA A 64 -24.87 -16.60 -3.68
C ALA A 64 -24.95 -15.68 -4.93
N PRO A 65 -23.87 -15.51 -5.72
CA PRO A 65 -22.65 -16.33 -5.77
C PRO A 65 -21.47 -15.88 -4.87
N TYR A 66 -21.70 -15.17 -3.75
CA TYR A 66 -20.67 -14.75 -2.78
C TYR A 66 -19.52 -13.96 -3.43
N LYS A 67 -19.85 -13.02 -4.33
CA LYS A 67 -18.86 -12.19 -5.02
C LYS A 67 -18.21 -11.17 -4.08
N GLN A 68 -17.08 -10.60 -4.51
CA GLN A 68 -16.41 -9.53 -3.76
C GLN A 68 -17.32 -8.30 -3.62
N ASN A 69 -17.47 -7.83 -2.40
CA ASN A 69 -18.28 -6.65 -2.10
C ASN A 69 -17.55 -5.36 -2.54
N LYS A 70 -18.26 -4.26 -2.75
CA LYS A 70 -17.66 -2.92 -3.00
C LYS A 70 -16.67 -2.50 -1.91
N GLN A 71 -16.86 -2.96 -0.68
CA GLN A 71 -15.93 -2.71 0.45
C GLN A 71 -14.55 -3.32 0.22
N TYR A 72 -14.49 -4.49 -0.42
CA TYR A 72 -13.22 -5.13 -0.79
C TYR A 72 -12.41 -4.19 -1.70
N TRP A 73 -13.03 -3.72 -2.79
CA TRP A 73 -12.39 -2.83 -3.75
C TRP A 73 -11.91 -1.53 -3.15
N HIS A 74 -12.71 -0.93 -2.25
CA HIS A 74 -12.32 0.29 -1.56
C HIS A 74 -11.11 0.07 -0.64
N THR A 75 -11.07 -1.07 0.08
CA THR A 75 -9.93 -1.43 0.94
C THR A 75 -8.65 -1.62 0.12
N ILE A 76 -8.75 -2.29 -1.03
CA ILE A 76 -7.62 -2.46 -1.95
C ILE A 76 -7.16 -1.11 -2.50
N ALA A 77 -8.09 -0.26 -2.95
CA ALA A 77 -7.77 1.07 -3.43
C ALA A 77 -7.06 1.93 -2.37
N ALA A 78 -7.54 1.89 -1.12
CA ALA A 78 -6.92 2.60 0.00
C ALA A 78 -5.50 2.10 0.30
N ARG A 79 -5.28 0.77 0.27
CA ARG A 79 -3.93 0.18 0.43
C ARG A 79 -2.99 0.61 -0.68
N LEU A 80 -3.45 0.62 -1.93
CA LEU A 80 -2.65 1.08 -3.08
C LEU A 80 -2.34 2.57 -2.98
N ALA A 81 -3.33 3.40 -2.62
CA ALA A 81 -3.12 4.83 -2.43
C ALA A 81 -2.10 5.12 -1.34
N PHE A 82 -2.15 4.39 -0.22
CA PHE A 82 -1.16 4.50 0.85
C PHE A 82 0.27 4.20 0.35
N VAL A 83 0.45 3.14 -0.44
CA VAL A 83 1.75 2.80 -1.03
C VAL A 83 2.23 3.91 -1.97
N PHE A 84 1.37 4.45 -2.84
CA PHE A 84 1.74 5.54 -3.74
C PHE A 84 2.16 6.81 -2.98
N VAL A 85 1.38 7.22 -1.98
CA VAL A 85 1.69 8.40 -1.16
C VAL A 85 3.01 8.21 -0.42
N PHE A 86 3.22 7.04 0.19
CA PHE A 86 4.45 6.74 0.90
C PHE A 86 5.67 6.75 -0.03
N GLN A 87 5.57 6.07 -1.18
CA GLN A 87 6.63 6.03 -2.19
C GLN A 87 6.99 7.43 -2.69
N PHE A 88 5.99 8.23 -3.06
CA PHE A 88 6.21 9.59 -3.55
C PHE A 88 6.81 10.49 -2.47
N SER A 89 6.36 10.35 -1.21
CA SER A 89 6.92 11.11 -0.08
C SER A 89 8.40 10.80 0.13
N VAL A 90 8.77 9.50 0.15
CA VAL A 90 10.17 9.08 0.30
C VAL A 90 11.03 9.55 -0.86
N TYR A 91 10.51 9.45 -2.09
CA TYR A 91 11.20 9.94 -3.29
C TYR A 91 11.42 11.45 -3.25
N LEU A 92 10.39 12.22 -2.90
CA LEU A 92 10.48 13.67 -2.77
C LEU A 92 11.49 14.08 -1.71
N ILE A 93 11.48 13.46 -0.52
CA ILE A 93 12.42 13.79 0.56
C ILE A 93 13.85 13.47 0.13
N THR A 94 14.08 12.29 -0.46
CA THR A 94 15.41 11.91 -0.95
C THR A 94 15.90 12.89 -2.04
N ASN A 95 15.06 13.21 -3.02
CA ASN A 95 15.40 14.16 -4.07
C ASN A 95 15.64 15.58 -3.53
N PHE A 96 14.86 16.01 -2.54
CA PHE A 96 15.05 17.28 -1.86
C PHE A 96 16.40 17.32 -1.12
N ILE A 97 16.78 16.25 -0.44
CA ILE A 97 18.09 16.14 0.22
C ILE A 97 19.23 16.20 -0.82
N SER A 98 19.13 15.44 -1.90
CA SER A 98 20.12 15.49 -3.01
C SER A 98 20.19 16.86 -3.68
N TRP A 99 19.10 17.61 -3.72
CA TRP A 99 19.11 18.97 -4.23
C TRP A 99 19.72 19.96 -3.23
N CYS A 100 19.44 19.81 -1.93
CA CYS A 100 20.01 20.64 -0.88
C CYS A 100 21.52 20.42 -0.70
N VAL A 101 22.00 19.19 -0.89
CA VAL A 101 23.42 18.82 -0.85
C VAL A 101 23.87 18.44 -2.26
N PRO A 102 24.17 19.43 -3.14
CA PRO A 102 24.74 19.10 -4.43
C PRO A 102 26.08 18.39 -4.21
N ASP A 103 26.24 17.21 -4.81
CA ASP A 103 27.45 16.35 -4.74
C ASP A 103 28.75 17.06 -5.14
N VAL A 104 28.67 18.23 -5.77
CA VAL A 104 29.81 19.09 -6.09
C VAL A 104 29.77 20.35 -5.22
N PRO A 105 30.56 20.43 -4.14
CA PRO A 105 30.79 21.71 -3.48
C PRO A 105 31.34 22.70 -4.51
N LYS A 106 30.83 23.93 -4.52
CA LYS A 106 31.25 25.02 -5.43
C LYS A 106 32.77 25.21 -5.51
N ASP A 107 33.49 24.80 -4.46
CA ASP A 107 34.94 24.84 -4.35
C ASP A 107 35.67 23.93 -5.35
N LEU A 108 35.10 22.75 -5.67
CA LEU A 108 35.67 21.85 -6.69
C LEU A 108 35.47 22.40 -8.10
N GLU A 109 34.33 23.05 -8.36
CA GLU A 109 34.11 23.71 -9.66
C GLU A 109 35.09 24.88 -9.87
N LEU A 110 35.38 25.63 -8.81
CA LEU A 110 36.38 26.71 -8.83
C LEU A 110 37.80 26.18 -9.03
N LYS A 111 38.20 25.11 -8.33
CA LYS A 111 39.50 24.44 -8.55
C LYS A 111 39.62 23.88 -9.96
N ALA A 112 38.59 23.20 -10.47
CA ALA A 112 38.58 22.66 -11.83
C ALA A 112 38.65 23.76 -12.90
N LYS A 113 37.96 24.90 -12.71
CA LYS A 113 38.10 26.08 -13.59
C LYS A 113 39.51 26.66 -13.54
N ARG A 114 40.14 26.72 -12.37
CA ARG A 114 41.50 27.24 -12.19
C ARG A 114 42.54 26.37 -12.89
N GLU A 115 42.46 25.05 -12.73
CA GLU A 115 43.34 24.09 -13.41
C GLU A 115 43.18 24.20 -14.94
N LYS A 116 41.96 24.27 -15.45
CA LYS A 116 41.70 24.49 -16.88
C LYS A 116 42.30 25.80 -17.40
N HIS A 117 42.26 26.86 -16.60
CA HIS A 117 42.84 28.15 -16.97
C HIS A 117 44.38 28.06 -17.00
N LEU A 118 45.00 27.46 -15.99
CA LEU A 118 46.45 27.24 -15.93
C LEU A 118 46.95 26.39 -17.10
N THR A 119 46.26 25.31 -17.45
CA THR A 119 46.63 24.46 -18.59
C THR A 119 46.54 25.23 -19.92
N LYS A 120 45.53 26.07 -20.10
CA LYS A 120 45.41 26.95 -21.29
C LYS A 120 46.56 27.96 -21.37
N LEU A 121 46.93 28.57 -20.25
CA LEU A 121 48.06 29.51 -20.18
C LEU A 121 49.39 28.82 -20.46
N ALA A 122 49.62 27.64 -19.89
CA ALA A 122 50.82 26.86 -20.11
C ALA A 122 50.96 26.38 -21.56
N PHE A 123 49.84 25.95 -22.18
CA PHE A 123 49.81 25.58 -23.59
C PHE A 123 50.12 26.79 -24.49
N LYS A 124 49.48 27.94 -24.22
CA LYS A 124 49.75 29.18 -24.95
C LYS A 124 51.22 29.60 -24.82
N GLY A 125 51.78 29.57 -23.62
CA GLY A 125 53.20 29.88 -23.37
C GLY A 125 54.15 28.97 -24.14
N LYS A 126 53.88 27.66 -24.19
CA LYS A 126 54.65 26.71 -25.02
C LYS A 126 54.56 27.01 -26.51
N THR A 127 53.40 27.44 -27.02
CA THR A 127 53.25 27.80 -28.44
C THR A 127 54.01 29.07 -28.84
N TRP A 128 54.25 30.01 -27.92
CA TRP A 128 55.07 31.22 -28.21
C TRP A 128 56.58 30.99 -28.10
N SER A 129 57.02 29.88 -27.50
CA SER A 129 58.44 29.54 -27.39
C SER A 129 58.95 28.60 -28.50
N GLN A 130 58.06 28.18 -29.41
CA GLN A 130 58.36 27.30 -30.55
C GLN A 130 58.25 28.04 -31.91
N GLN A 131 58.12 29.37 -31.87
CA GLN A 131 58.18 30.31 -33.00
C GLN A 131 59.43 31.17 -32.84
#